data_AF-W5SAS7-F1
#
_entry.id   AF-W5SAS7-F1
#
_cell.length_a   1.000
_cell.length_b   1.000
_cell.length_c   1.000
_cell.angle_alpha   90.00
_cell.angle_beta   90.00
_cell.angle_gamma   90.00
#
_symmetry.space_group_name_H-M   'P 1'
#
loop_
_entity.id
_entity.type
_entity.pdbx_description
1 polymer ?
#
loop_
_entity_poly.entity_id
_entity_poly.type
_entity_poly.pdbx_seq_one_letter_code
_entity_poly.pdbx_strand_id
1 'polypeptide(L)'
;MDIYNIIFNNKLKKLKIIMIIILLNSCKFKDEALGSEHGKGDAMKKLKDTRTPIQILLDDFNFSDEYKEAVFYIKKPLTDPNAGAQSNKTYTDAEFYDLLVNLGKDRLENIVEGMSVTLRTRKGIVDAIEALKDQAKKDKLNRSLAAADKRYFGFLKSLGSENTVDLVYGGLISHTGNPLFELIKTNAPDVFQNGVQQRVP
;
A
#
# COMPACT_ATOMS: atom_id res chain seq x y z
N MET A 1 5.03 19.54 -26.77
CA MET A 1 4.01 18.48 -26.60
C MET A 1 2.88 19.11 -25.82
N ASP A 2 1.87 19.56 -26.55
CA ASP A 2 1.08 20.70 -26.10
C ASP A 2 0.01 20.29 -25.10
N ILE A 3 -0.16 21.09 -24.05
CA ILE A 3 -1.09 20.87 -22.93
C ILE A 3 -2.51 20.57 -23.42
N TYR A 4 -2.90 21.15 -24.57
CA TYR A 4 -4.15 20.87 -25.26
C TYR A 4 -4.32 19.39 -25.64
N ASN A 5 -3.26 18.71 -26.11
CA ASN A 5 -3.33 17.29 -26.46
C ASN A 5 -3.51 16.41 -25.21
N ILE A 6 -2.91 16.77 -24.07
CA ILE A 6 -3.05 16.01 -22.81
C ILE A 6 -4.46 16.18 -22.24
N ILE A 7 -4.98 17.41 -22.20
CA ILE A 7 -6.34 17.70 -21.72
C ILE A 7 -7.38 17.05 -22.64
N PHE A 8 -7.19 17.14 -23.96
CA PHE A 8 -8.07 16.52 -24.93
C PHE A 8 -8.08 15.00 -24.77
N ASN A 9 -6.91 14.35 -24.62
CA ASN A 9 -6.84 12.90 -24.45
C ASN A 9 -7.50 12.44 -23.14
N ASN A 10 -7.33 13.18 -22.04
CA ASN A 10 -7.97 12.87 -20.76
C ASN A 10 -9.49 13.08 -20.81
N LYS A 11 -9.98 14.11 -21.51
CA LYS A 11 -11.41 14.30 -21.77
C LYS A 11 -11.98 13.20 -22.66
N LEU A 12 -11.26 12.80 -23.71
CA LEU A 12 -11.68 11.73 -24.63
C LEU A 12 -11.72 10.36 -23.92
N LYS A 13 -10.73 10.07 -23.06
CA LYS A 13 -10.69 8.85 -22.22
C LYS A 13 -11.84 8.82 -21.21
N LYS A 14 -12.13 9.93 -20.53
CA LYS A 14 -13.30 10.03 -19.63
C LYS A 14 -14.62 9.84 -20.38
N LEU A 15 -14.76 10.44 -21.57
CA LEU A 15 -15.97 10.30 -22.38
C LEU A 15 -16.18 8.86 -22.86
N LYS A 16 -15.10 8.15 -23.25
CA LYS A 16 -15.17 6.73 -23.64
C LYS A 16 -15.58 5.80 -22.48
N ILE A 17 -15.12 6.06 -21.25
CA ILE A 17 -15.50 5.27 -20.07
C ILE A 17 -16.98 5.46 -19.72
N ILE A 18 -17.48 6.70 -19.77
CA ILE A 18 -18.91 6.99 -19.50
C ILE A 18 -19.81 6.30 -20.55
N MET A 19 -19.41 6.30 -21.82
CA MET A 19 -20.17 5.65 -22.89
C MET A 19 -20.25 4.12 -22.70
N ILE A 20 -19.18 3.47 -22.21
CA ILE A 20 -19.17 2.04 -21.89
C ILE A 20 -20.12 1.73 -20.72
N ILE A 21 -20.17 2.57 -19.69
CA ILE A 21 -21.08 2.38 -18.54
C ILE A 21 -22.55 2.50 -18.96
N ILE A 22 -22.87 3.41 -19.89
CA ILE A 22 -24.24 3.57 -20.44
C ILE A 22 -24.62 2.35 -21.30
N LEU A 23 -23.69 1.83 -22.13
CA LEU A 23 -23.91 0.62 -22.92
C LEU A 23 -24.15 -0.63 -22.05
N LEU A 24 -23.44 -0.76 -20.92
CA LEU A 24 -23.61 -1.88 -19.99
C LEU A 24 -24.95 -1.88 -19.25
N ASN A 25 -25.58 -0.72 -19.08
CA ASN A 25 -26.91 -0.60 -18.46
C ASN A 25 -28.07 -0.69 -19.45
N SER A 26 -27.80 -0.62 -20.76
CA SER A 26 -28.83 -0.64 -21.82
C SER A 26 -29.29 -2.06 -22.20
N CYS A 27 -28.56 -3.10 -21.79
CA CYS A 27 -28.95 -4.50 -22.01
C CYS A 27 -29.88 -5.03 -20.89
N LYS A 28 -31.06 -4.41 -20.72
CA LYS A 28 -32.22 -5.07 -20.10
C LYS A 28 -33.51 -4.57 -20.75
N PHE A 29 -33.83 -5.14 -21.92
CA PHE A 29 -35.19 -5.11 -22.47
C PHE A 29 -35.70 -6.55 -22.64
N LYS A 30 -36.98 -6.71 -22.31
CA LYS A 30 -37.71 -7.92 -21.89
C LYS A 30 -37.96 -8.94 -23.02
N ASP A 31 -38.21 -10.21 -22.67
CA ASP A 31 -39.58 -10.77 -22.63
C ASP A 31 -39.67 -12.21 -22.10
N GLU A 32 -40.83 -12.48 -21.50
CA GLU A 32 -41.29 -13.67 -20.81
C GLU A 32 -41.74 -14.79 -21.77
N ALA A 33 -41.60 -16.07 -21.36
CA ALA A 33 -42.59 -17.13 -21.66
C ALA A 33 -42.35 -18.42 -20.84
N LEU A 34 -43.27 -18.65 -19.89
CA LEU A 34 -43.91 -19.90 -19.44
C LEU A 34 -43.20 -21.26 -19.60
N GLY A 35 -43.06 -21.99 -18.48
CA GLY A 35 -42.84 -23.45 -18.47
C GLY A 35 -42.60 -24.07 -17.09
N SER A 36 -43.70 -24.42 -16.41
CA SER A 36 -43.93 -25.47 -15.38
C SER A 36 -42.75 -26.14 -14.61
N GLU A 37 -42.84 -25.95 -13.29
CA GLU A 37 -42.63 -26.86 -12.14
C GLU A 37 -41.37 -27.72 -11.89
N HIS A 38 -40.94 -27.60 -10.62
CA HIS A 38 -40.30 -28.58 -9.73
C HIS A 38 -38.88 -29.08 -10.08
N GLY A 39 -37.88 -28.35 -9.58
CA GLY A 39 -36.54 -28.90 -9.41
C GLY A 39 -35.52 -27.95 -8.78
N LYS A 40 -35.13 -28.24 -7.53
CA LYS A 40 -33.83 -27.89 -6.90
C LYS A 40 -33.23 -26.50 -7.21
N GLY A 41 -33.53 -25.53 -6.36
CA GLY A 41 -32.68 -24.37 -6.03
C GLY A 41 -32.85 -24.14 -4.53
N ASP A 42 -31.82 -24.07 -3.69
CA ASP A 42 -30.83 -23.01 -3.73
C ASP A 42 -29.44 -23.52 -3.34
N ALA A 43 -28.57 -23.62 -4.34
CA ALA A 43 -27.14 -23.57 -4.15
C ALA A 43 -26.57 -22.36 -4.91
N MET A 44 -27.18 -21.18 -4.75
CA MET A 44 -26.47 -19.94 -5.05
C MET A 44 -25.56 -19.65 -3.86
N LYS A 45 -24.41 -20.34 -3.85
CA LYS A 45 -23.28 -20.04 -2.98
C LYS A 45 -22.93 -18.57 -3.22
N LYS A 46 -23.44 -17.66 -2.39
CA LYS A 46 -22.90 -16.29 -2.27
C LYS A 46 -21.39 -16.47 -2.16
N LEU A 47 -20.64 -16.05 -3.18
CA LEU A 47 -19.20 -15.92 -3.04
C LEU A 47 -18.99 -14.97 -1.87
N LYS A 48 -18.59 -15.54 -0.73
CA LYS A 48 -18.26 -14.78 0.47
C LYS A 48 -17.06 -13.94 0.07
N ASP A 49 -17.27 -12.65 -0.10
CA ASP A 49 -16.18 -11.71 -0.37
C ASP A 49 -15.11 -11.93 0.70
N THR A 50 -13.93 -12.37 0.28
CA THR A 50 -12.83 -12.74 1.18
C THR A 50 -12.03 -11.51 1.61
N ARG A 51 -12.36 -10.33 1.09
CA ARG A 51 -11.67 -9.07 1.40
C ARG A 51 -12.00 -8.61 2.81
N THR A 52 -10.99 -8.09 3.49
CA THR A 52 -11.15 -7.42 4.78
C THR A 52 -11.80 -6.04 4.61
N PRO A 53 -12.43 -5.47 5.66
CA PRO A 53 -12.97 -4.11 5.60
C PRO A 53 -11.96 -3.07 5.13
N ILE A 54 -10.68 -3.21 5.53
CA ILE A 54 -9.60 -2.33 5.08
C ILE A 54 -9.37 -2.50 3.57
N GLN A 55 -9.34 -3.73 3.04
CA GLN A 55 -9.17 -3.94 1.60
C GLN A 55 -10.32 -3.32 0.79
N ILE A 56 -11.55 -3.47 1.26
CA ILE A 56 -12.73 -2.86 0.63
C ILE A 56 -12.59 -1.33 0.61
N LEU A 57 -12.23 -0.72 1.75
CA LEU A 57 -12.03 0.74 1.83
C LEU A 57 -10.95 1.24 0.84
N LEU A 58 -9.83 0.54 0.73
CA LEU A 58 -8.74 0.91 -0.18
C LEU A 58 -9.12 0.69 -1.66
N ASP A 59 -9.94 -0.33 -1.95
CA ASP A 59 -10.53 -0.53 -3.28
C ASP A 59 -11.50 0.61 -3.63
N ASP A 60 -12.35 1.03 -2.67
CA ASP A 60 -13.30 2.14 -2.85
C ASP A 60 -12.59 3.49 -3.07
N PHE A 61 -11.42 3.69 -2.46
CA PHE A 61 -10.55 4.83 -2.76
C PHE A 61 -9.85 4.73 -4.11
N ASN A 62 -9.94 3.58 -4.79
CA ASN A 62 -9.26 3.26 -6.04
C ASN A 62 -7.74 3.39 -5.92
N PHE A 63 -7.18 2.92 -4.80
CA PHE A 63 -5.73 2.85 -4.60
C PHE A 63 -5.10 1.76 -5.47
N SER A 64 -3.89 2.02 -5.95
CA SER A 64 -3.07 0.99 -6.60
C SER A 64 -2.57 -0.04 -5.59
N ASP A 65 -2.06 -1.17 -6.08
CA ASP A 65 -1.48 -2.19 -5.20
C ASP A 65 -0.27 -1.66 -4.41
N GLU A 66 0.55 -0.80 -5.01
CA GLU A 66 1.67 -0.12 -4.31
C GLU A 66 1.16 0.75 -3.14
N TYR A 67 0.06 1.47 -3.34
CA TYR A 67 -0.55 2.29 -2.28
C TYR A 67 -1.15 1.41 -1.18
N LYS A 68 -1.80 0.31 -1.54
CA LYS A 68 -2.33 -0.66 -0.58
C LYS A 68 -1.20 -1.26 0.26
N GLU A 69 -0.10 -1.67 -0.37
CA GLU A 69 1.08 -2.20 0.31
C GLU A 69 1.66 -1.20 1.31
N ALA A 70 1.73 0.10 0.95
CA ALA A 70 2.19 1.15 1.85
C ALA A 70 1.27 1.31 3.08
N VAL A 71 -0.05 1.30 2.89
CA VAL A 71 -1.01 1.33 4.01
C VAL A 71 -0.85 0.09 4.91
N PHE A 72 -0.68 -1.10 4.33
CA PHE A 72 -0.41 -2.31 5.11
C PHE A 72 0.96 -2.28 5.80
N TYR A 73 1.95 -1.59 5.24
CA TYR A 73 3.24 -1.38 5.90
C TYR A 73 3.09 -0.51 7.14
N ILE A 74 2.26 0.55 7.11
CA ILE A 74 1.93 1.37 8.30
C ILE A 74 1.13 0.58 9.33
N LYS A 75 0.18 -0.25 8.89
CA LYS A 75 -0.64 -1.07 9.78
C LYS A 75 0.22 -1.93 10.71
N LYS A 76 1.27 -2.56 10.18
CA LYS A 76 2.15 -3.50 10.91
C LYS A 76 2.59 -2.95 12.27
N PRO A 77 3.33 -1.83 12.37
CA PRO A 77 3.71 -1.27 13.66
C PRO A 77 2.52 -0.75 14.46
N LEU A 78 1.55 -0.07 13.83
CA LEU A 78 0.44 0.55 14.57
C LEU A 78 -0.42 -0.47 15.34
N THR A 79 -0.56 -1.69 14.80
CA THR A 79 -1.32 -2.79 15.43
C THR A 79 -0.46 -3.79 16.21
N ASP A 80 0.88 -3.65 16.22
CA ASP A 80 1.77 -4.54 16.99
C ASP A 80 2.03 -3.94 18.38
N PRO A 81 1.68 -4.64 19.49
CA PRO A 81 1.94 -4.16 20.85
C PRO A 81 3.43 -4.12 21.20
N ASN A 82 4.29 -4.81 20.44
CA ASN A 82 5.74 -4.86 20.69
C ASN A 82 6.52 -3.84 19.84
N ALA A 83 5.84 -3.09 18.98
CA ALA A 83 6.44 -2.01 18.21
C ALA A 83 6.48 -0.72 19.05
N GLY A 84 7.62 -0.01 19.02
CA GLY A 84 7.80 1.27 19.71
C GLY A 84 7.94 1.14 21.23
N ALA A 85 7.58 2.20 21.95
CA ALA A 85 7.59 2.25 23.41
C ALA A 85 6.28 1.72 23.99
N GLN A 86 6.32 1.23 25.24
CA GLN A 86 5.14 0.67 25.92
C GLN A 86 3.97 1.67 26.07
N SER A 87 4.28 2.97 26.11
CA SER A 87 3.28 4.04 26.20
C SER A 87 2.61 4.38 24.86
N ASN A 88 3.11 3.83 23.74
CA ASN A 88 2.52 4.09 22.43
C ASN A 88 1.19 3.35 22.26
N LYS A 89 0.23 4.00 21.59
CA LYS A 89 -1.09 3.41 21.31
C LYS A 89 -0.95 2.18 20.42
N THR A 90 -1.62 1.10 20.80
CA THR A 90 -1.76 -0.08 19.95
C THR A 90 -3.18 -0.17 19.44
N TYR A 91 -3.34 0.01 18.13
CA TYR A 91 -4.63 -0.07 17.48
C TYR A 91 -5.06 -1.53 17.34
N THR A 92 -6.32 -1.79 17.63
CA THR A 92 -7.02 -2.96 17.07
C THR A 92 -7.26 -2.77 15.56
N ASP A 93 -7.61 -3.85 14.86
CA ASP A 93 -7.96 -3.75 13.43
C ASP A 93 -9.14 -2.80 13.18
N ALA A 94 -10.11 -2.75 14.10
CA ALA A 94 -11.26 -1.85 14.03
C ALA A 94 -10.85 -0.39 14.24
N GLU A 95 -10.05 -0.09 15.26
CA GLU A 95 -9.57 1.29 15.48
C GLU A 95 -8.64 1.77 14.36
N PHE A 96 -7.83 0.87 13.78
CA PHE A 96 -7.01 1.21 12.63
C PHE A 96 -7.88 1.50 11.41
N TYR A 97 -8.94 0.72 11.17
CA TYR A 97 -9.93 1.02 10.13
C TYR A 97 -10.58 2.40 10.35
N ASP A 98 -11.00 2.71 11.58
CA ASP A 98 -11.58 4.02 11.91
C ASP A 98 -10.59 5.16 11.68
N LEU A 99 -9.30 4.96 11.96
CA LEU A 99 -8.25 5.92 11.62
C LEU A 99 -8.19 6.17 10.11
N LEU A 100 -8.21 5.12 9.28
CA LEU A 100 -8.20 5.26 7.81
C LEU A 100 -9.43 6.02 7.30
N VAL A 101 -10.61 5.72 7.85
CA VAL A 101 -11.86 6.42 7.49
C VAL A 101 -11.77 7.90 7.84
N ASN A 102 -11.27 8.24 9.04
CA ASN A 102 -11.16 9.63 9.49
C ASN A 102 -10.04 10.43 8.78
N LEU A 103 -8.98 9.76 8.34
CA LEU A 103 -7.98 10.37 7.47
C LEU A 103 -8.58 10.68 6.09
N GLY A 104 -9.37 9.74 5.56
CA GLY A 104 -9.92 9.83 4.23
C GLY A 104 -8.87 9.67 3.14
N LYS A 105 -9.34 9.67 1.88
CA LYS A 105 -8.51 9.38 0.70
C LYS A 105 -7.31 10.31 0.58
N ASP A 106 -7.54 11.62 0.48
CA ASP A 106 -6.50 12.60 0.14
C ASP A 106 -5.35 12.60 1.16
N ARG A 107 -5.65 12.46 2.46
CA ARG A 107 -4.61 12.40 3.51
C ARG A 107 -3.83 11.10 3.46
N LEU A 108 -4.47 9.98 3.15
CA LEU A 108 -3.78 8.70 2.98
C LEU A 108 -2.86 8.73 1.75
N GLU A 109 -3.28 9.35 0.64
CA GLU A 109 -2.41 9.53 -0.52
C GLU A 109 -1.15 10.32 -0.13
N ASN A 110 -1.29 11.45 0.56
CA ASN A 110 -0.15 12.25 1.02
C ASN A 110 0.81 11.48 1.95
N ILE A 111 0.26 10.66 2.87
CA ILE A 111 1.08 9.81 3.75
C ILE A 111 1.88 8.79 2.92
N VAL A 112 1.21 8.12 1.97
CA VAL A 112 1.86 7.13 1.09
C VAL A 112 2.94 7.78 0.22
N GLU A 113 2.67 8.95 -0.34
CA GLU A 113 3.65 9.71 -1.11
C GLU A 113 4.88 10.08 -0.26
N GLY A 114 4.68 10.58 0.95
CA GLY A 114 5.75 10.94 1.88
C GLY A 114 6.67 9.78 2.24
N MET A 115 6.13 8.55 2.35
CA MET A 115 6.92 7.37 2.65
C MET A 115 7.48 6.62 1.42
N SER A 116 7.06 7.00 0.21
CA SER A 116 7.37 6.27 -1.03
C SER A 116 8.87 6.06 -1.28
N VAL A 117 9.69 7.09 -1.02
CA VAL A 117 11.15 7.01 -1.15
C VAL A 117 11.72 5.98 -0.18
N THR A 118 11.25 5.98 1.06
CA THR A 118 11.70 5.04 2.10
C THR A 118 11.36 3.60 1.71
N LEU A 119 10.13 3.35 1.26
CA LEU A 119 9.69 2.02 0.85
C LEU A 119 10.43 1.51 -0.39
N ARG A 120 10.69 2.39 -1.38
CA ARG A 120 11.48 2.05 -2.57
C ARG A 120 12.92 1.72 -2.23
N THR A 121 13.55 2.51 -1.34
CA THR A 121 14.90 2.24 -0.84
C THR A 121 14.95 0.89 -0.14
N ARG A 122 14.00 0.62 0.77
CA ARG A 122 13.90 -0.66 1.46
C ARG A 122 13.72 -1.82 0.49
N LYS A 123 12.84 -1.69 -0.50
CA LYS A 123 12.62 -2.72 -1.53
C LYS A 123 13.90 -3.03 -2.30
N GLY A 124 14.63 -2.01 -2.75
CA GLY A 124 15.91 -2.21 -3.43
C GLY A 124 16.94 -2.95 -2.56
N ILE A 125 16.90 -2.76 -1.23
CA ILE A 125 17.74 -3.51 -0.29
C ILE A 125 17.32 -4.97 -0.21
N VAL A 126 16.02 -5.25 -0.08
CA VAL A 126 15.47 -6.62 -0.06
C VAL A 126 15.86 -7.36 -1.34
N ASP A 127 15.57 -6.77 -2.51
CA ASP A 127 15.82 -7.38 -3.80
C ASP A 127 17.33 -7.71 -3.98
N ALA A 128 18.23 -6.83 -3.54
CA ALA A 128 19.67 -7.05 -3.61
C ALA A 128 20.15 -8.15 -2.64
N ILE A 129 19.62 -8.20 -1.41
CA ILE A 129 19.94 -9.25 -0.44
C ILE A 129 19.46 -10.62 -0.96
N GLU A 130 18.29 -10.67 -1.58
CA GLU A 130 17.74 -11.90 -2.15
C GLU A 130 18.63 -12.46 -3.27
N ALA A 131 19.19 -11.59 -4.11
CA ALA A 131 20.08 -11.93 -5.21
C ALA A 131 21.50 -12.38 -4.79
N LEU A 132 21.90 -12.18 -3.52
CA LEU A 132 23.21 -12.61 -3.03
C LEU A 132 23.33 -14.13 -2.97
N LYS A 133 24.43 -14.64 -3.55
CA LYS A 133 24.84 -16.06 -3.42
C LYS A 133 25.61 -16.34 -2.13
N ASP A 134 26.27 -15.33 -1.57
CA ASP A 134 27.03 -15.44 -0.31
C ASP A 134 26.06 -15.43 0.88
N GLN A 135 25.85 -16.60 1.48
CA GLN A 135 24.92 -16.77 2.60
C GLN A 135 25.34 -15.98 3.84
N ALA A 136 26.65 -15.89 4.13
CA ALA A 136 27.12 -15.17 5.31
C ALA A 136 26.88 -13.66 5.17
N LYS A 137 27.09 -13.10 3.97
CA LYS A 137 26.72 -11.71 3.66
C LYS A 137 25.20 -11.50 3.71
N LYS A 138 24.43 -12.43 3.14
CA LYS A 138 22.96 -12.39 3.17
C LYS A 138 22.42 -12.33 4.60
N ASP A 139 22.91 -13.20 5.48
CA ASP A 139 22.50 -13.23 6.89
C ASP A 139 22.89 -11.94 7.63
N LYS A 140 24.09 -11.41 7.38
CA LYS A 140 24.54 -10.14 7.96
C LYS A 140 23.64 -8.98 7.55
N LEU A 141 23.33 -8.86 6.26
CA LEU A 141 22.49 -7.78 5.74
C LEU A 141 21.03 -7.93 6.16
N ASN A 142 20.49 -9.16 6.25
CA ASN A 142 19.17 -9.41 6.81
C ASN A 142 19.05 -8.94 8.26
N ARG A 143 20.08 -9.16 9.10
CA ARG A 143 20.11 -8.62 10.47
C ARG A 143 20.11 -7.08 10.47
N SER A 144 20.88 -6.44 9.59
CA SER A 144 20.90 -4.99 9.45
C SER A 144 19.55 -4.43 8.99
N LEU A 145 18.92 -5.09 8.01
CA LEU A 145 17.59 -4.73 7.52
C LEU A 145 16.54 -4.88 8.63
N ALA A 146 16.54 -6.00 9.36
CA ALA A 146 15.62 -6.20 10.48
C ALA A 146 15.79 -5.14 11.59
N ALA A 147 17.03 -4.72 11.87
CA ALA A 147 17.30 -3.64 12.81
C ALA A 147 16.79 -2.28 12.31
N ALA A 148 16.97 -1.96 11.02
CA ALA A 148 16.44 -0.74 10.40
C ALA A 148 14.90 -0.75 10.39
N ASP A 149 14.29 -1.87 10.01
CA ASP A 149 12.83 -2.05 10.05
C ASP A 149 12.28 -1.86 11.46
N LYS A 150 12.89 -2.49 12.47
CA LYS A 150 12.45 -2.33 13.87
C LYS A 150 12.51 -0.86 14.33
N ARG A 151 13.56 -0.13 13.95
CA ARG A 151 13.68 1.30 14.28
C ARG A 151 12.61 2.12 13.56
N TYR A 152 12.41 1.87 12.28
CA TYR A 152 11.41 2.61 11.51
C TYR A 152 9.98 2.30 11.98
N PHE A 153 9.69 1.05 12.32
CA PHE A 153 8.44 0.64 12.94
C PHE A 153 8.19 1.33 14.27
N GLY A 154 9.20 1.43 15.13
CA GLY A 154 9.09 2.20 16.38
C GLY A 154 8.80 3.68 16.13
N PHE A 155 9.39 4.26 15.08
CA PHE A 155 9.12 5.65 14.70
C PHE A 155 7.70 5.85 14.17
N LEU A 156 7.25 5.01 13.24
CA LEU A 156 5.87 5.03 12.73
C LEU A 156 4.84 4.83 13.86
N LYS A 157 5.13 3.92 14.80
CA LYS A 157 4.30 3.71 15.99
C LYS A 157 4.16 4.99 16.81
N SER A 158 5.27 5.67 17.07
CA SER A 158 5.28 6.92 17.84
C SER A 158 4.39 7.97 17.17
N LEU A 159 4.55 8.18 15.86
CA LEU A 159 3.76 9.15 15.09
C LEU A 159 2.28 8.76 15.01
N GLY A 160 1.98 7.46 14.92
CA GLY A 160 0.62 6.94 14.94
C GLY A 160 -0.06 7.01 16.31
N SER A 161 0.69 7.31 17.38
CA SER A 161 0.19 7.34 18.76
C SER A 161 -0.25 8.73 19.22
N GLU A 162 -0.26 9.71 18.33
CA GLU A 162 -0.72 11.05 18.64
C GLU A 162 -2.20 11.10 19.02
N ASN A 163 -2.58 12.13 19.80
CA ASN A 163 -3.89 12.21 20.43
C ASN A 163 -5.05 12.55 19.47
N THR A 164 -4.74 13.03 18.26
CA THR A 164 -5.75 13.41 17.27
C THR A 164 -5.37 12.91 15.88
N VAL A 165 -6.37 12.73 15.02
CA VAL A 165 -6.17 12.32 13.62
C VAL A 165 -5.31 13.34 12.86
N ASP A 166 -5.46 14.63 13.15
CA ASP A 166 -4.65 15.69 12.53
C ASP A 166 -3.17 15.60 12.93
N LEU A 167 -2.88 15.29 14.19
CA LEU A 167 -1.50 15.12 14.65
C LEU A 167 -0.88 13.83 14.11
N VAL A 168 -1.66 12.73 14.05
CA VAL A 168 -1.22 11.49 13.38
C VAL A 168 -0.90 11.76 11.91
N TYR A 169 -1.78 12.46 11.20
CA TYR A 169 -1.55 12.86 9.81
C TYR A 169 -0.28 13.70 9.67
N GLY A 170 -0.14 14.77 10.47
CA GLY A 170 1.03 15.65 10.46
C GLY A 170 2.35 14.92 10.73
N GLY A 171 2.34 13.97 11.66
CA GLY A 171 3.48 13.11 11.96
C GLY A 171 3.86 12.21 10.79
N LEU A 172 2.88 11.51 10.20
CA LEU A 172 3.10 10.55 9.12
C LEU A 172 3.44 11.17 7.76
N ILE A 173 3.16 12.45 7.51
CA ILE A 173 3.59 13.13 6.27
C ILE A 173 4.98 13.76 6.38
N SER A 174 5.44 14.08 7.59
CA SER A 174 6.67 14.85 7.81
C SER A 174 7.90 13.99 8.11
N HIS A 175 7.75 12.67 8.19
CA HIS A 175 8.85 11.77 8.50
C HIS A 175 9.71 11.41 7.28
N THR A 176 10.98 11.10 7.53
CA THR A 176 11.81 10.36 6.58
C THR A 176 12.46 9.17 7.27
N GLY A 177 12.07 7.95 6.86
CA GLY A 177 12.74 6.73 7.30
C GLY A 177 13.99 6.42 6.47
N ASN A 178 14.21 7.17 5.38
CA ASN A 178 15.25 6.89 4.39
C ASN A 178 16.67 6.78 4.99
N PRO A 179 17.11 7.64 5.95
CA PRO A 179 18.46 7.54 6.50
C PRO A 179 18.79 6.19 7.15
N LEU A 180 17.78 5.52 7.75
CA LEU A 180 17.97 4.21 8.39
C LEU A 180 18.35 3.13 7.37
N PHE A 181 17.72 3.17 6.19
CA PHE A 181 17.95 2.18 5.14
C PHE A 181 19.16 2.54 4.26
N GLU A 182 19.41 3.83 4.00
CA GLU A 182 20.61 4.27 3.29
C GLU A 182 21.90 3.89 4.03
N LEU A 183 21.89 3.85 5.37
CA LEU A 183 23.02 3.37 6.16
C LEU A 183 23.41 1.92 5.81
N ILE A 184 22.44 1.06 5.45
CA ILE A 184 22.72 -0.31 5.02
C ILE A 184 23.50 -0.29 3.70
N LYS A 185 23.10 0.57 2.76
CA LYS A 185 23.76 0.70 1.46
C LYS A 185 25.20 1.20 1.63
N THR A 186 25.40 2.23 2.45
CA THR A 186 26.72 2.80 2.74
C THR A 186 27.67 1.78 3.38
N ASN A 187 27.14 0.87 4.21
CA ASN A 187 27.95 -0.14 4.91
C ASN A 187 28.27 -1.39 4.07
N ALA A 188 27.71 -1.51 2.86
CA ALA A 188 27.95 -2.64 1.94
C ALA A 188 28.03 -2.16 0.48
N PRO A 189 28.95 -1.24 0.14
CA PRO A 189 29.04 -0.67 -1.21
C PRO A 189 29.32 -1.75 -2.27
N ASP A 190 29.97 -2.86 -1.91
CA ASP A 190 30.23 -3.97 -2.82
C ASP A 190 28.95 -4.65 -3.33
N VAL A 191 27.85 -4.55 -2.57
CA VAL A 191 26.53 -5.08 -2.92
C VAL A 191 25.69 -4.03 -3.64
N PHE A 192 25.75 -2.77 -3.20
CA PHE A 192 24.81 -1.72 -3.61
C PHE A 192 25.34 -0.72 -4.64
N GLN A 193 26.66 -0.62 -4.83
CA GLN A 193 27.31 0.29 -5.80
C GLN A 193 27.89 -0.47 -7.01
N ASN A 194 28.34 -1.72 -6.83
CA ASN A 194 28.97 -2.49 -7.91
C ASN A 194 28.00 -3.01 -8.99
N GLY A 195 26.67 -2.90 -8.78
CA GLY A 195 25.66 -3.18 -9.81
C GLY A 195 25.63 -2.15 -10.96
N VAL A 196 26.29 -0.99 -10.79
CA VAL A 196 26.45 0.02 -11.85
C VAL A 196 27.60 -0.34 -12.81
N GLN A 197 28.57 -1.15 -12.38
CA GLN A 197 29.70 -1.58 -13.22
C GLN A 197 29.45 -2.87 -14.02
N GLN A 198 28.35 -3.58 -13.79
CA GLN A 198 27.98 -4.77 -14.57
C GLN A 198 26.94 -4.49 -15.68
N ARG A 199 26.71 -3.23 -16.04
CA ARG A 199 25.90 -2.85 -17.20
C ARG A 199 26.62 -1.90 -18.16
N VAL A 200 27.66 -2.35 -18.85
CA VAL A 200 27.98 -2.06 -20.27
C VAL A 200 29.11 -3.02 -20.68
N PRO A 201 29.26 -3.45 -21.95
CA PRO A 201 28.73 -2.87 -23.19
C PRO A 201 27.33 -3.35 -23.60
#